data_AF-A0A7C5T932-F1
#
_entry.id   AF-A0A7C5T932-F1
#
_cell.length_a   1.000
_cell.length_b   1.000
_cell.length_c   1.000
_cell.angle_alpha   90.00
_cell.angle_beta   90.00
_cell.angle_gamma   90.00
#
_symmetry.space_group_name_H-M   'P 1'
#
loop_
_entity.id
_entity.type
_entity.pdbx_description
1 polymer ?
#
loop_
_entity_poly.entity_id
_entity_poly.type
_entity_poly.pdbx_seq_one_letter_code
_entity_poly.pdbx_strand_id
1 'polypeptide(L)'
;MEKQTVKEPFLFKSYDKTIGTAYDVEELKAELERLASADPEAVRYHLAQSHIVQWLSYIGEEELAKKLTGVEDPQEALKIVNTHIENRQAVASPPKKRGSLRRKRS
;
A
#
# COMPACT_ATOMS: atom_id res chain seq x y z
N MET A 1 -8.11 -20.15 15.19
CA MET A 1 -8.86 -19.02 14.61
C MET A 1 -8.09 -17.77 14.98
N GLU A 2 -7.24 -17.26 14.09
CA GLU A 2 -6.53 -16.01 14.33
C GLU A 2 -7.57 -14.89 14.41
N LYS A 3 -7.59 -14.18 15.53
CA LYS A 3 -8.46 -13.03 15.71
C LYS A 3 -7.98 -11.97 14.74
N GLN A 4 -8.75 -11.73 13.69
CA GLN A 4 -8.63 -10.54 12.86
C GLN A 4 -8.81 -9.35 13.82
N THR A 5 -7.71 -8.75 14.24
CA THR A 5 -7.73 -7.58 15.10
C THR A 5 -8.33 -6.47 14.26
N VAL A 6 -9.57 -6.08 14.55
CA VAL A 6 -10.25 -5.00 13.84
C VAL A 6 -9.55 -3.70 14.23
N LYS A 7 -8.51 -3.36 13.50
CA LYS A 7 -7.79 -2.10 13.66
C LYS A 7 -8.64 -0.98 13.08
N GLU A 8 -8.51 0.21 13.64
CA GLU A 8 -9.27 1.37 13.16
C GLU A 8 -8.91 1.68 11.69
N PRO A 9 -9.90 1.97 10.84
CA PRO A 9 -9.65 2.29 9.44
C PRO A 9 -8.97 3.65 9.29
N PHE A 10 -8.28 3.83 8.17
CA PHE A 10 -7.85 5.14 7.72
C PHE A 10 -9.02 5.89 7.10
N LEU A 11 -9.28 7.11 7.59
CA LEU A 11 -10.30 7.99 7.04
C LEU A 11 -9.61 9.09 6.24
N PHE A 12 -9.80 9.08 4.92
CA PHE A 12 -9.41 10.22 4.08
C PHE A 12 -10.39 11.36 4.32
N LYS A 13 -9.86 12.53 4.66
CA LYS A 13 -10.63 13.73 4.95
C LYS A 13 -10.22 14.87 4.04
N SER A 14 -11.21 15.59 3.53
CA SER A 14 -11.03 16.89 2.89
C SER A 14 -11.88 17.88 3.66
N TYR A 15 -11.22 18.82 4.34
CA TYR A 15 -11.84 19.66 5.37
C TYR A 15 -12.56 18.80 6.43
N ASP A 16 -13.84 19.08 6.70
CA ASP A 16 -14.64 18.37 7.70
C ASP A 16 -15.36 17.12 7.15
N LYS A 17 -15.09 16.73 5.90
CA LYS A 17 -15.77 15.62 5.24
C LYS A 17 -14.85 14.43 5.06
N THR A 18 -15.32 13.25 5.47
CA THR A 18 -14.70 11.99 5.06
C THR A 18 -15.02 11.74 3.59
N ILE A 19 -13.97 11.66 2.77
CA ILE A 19 -14.06 11.48 1.32
C ILE A 19 -13.64 10.07 0.87
N GLY A 20 -13.12 9.24 1.79
CA GLY A 20 -12.65 7.90 1.52
C GLY A 20 -12.34 7.12 2.80
N THR A 21 -12.27 5.80 2.72
CA THR A 21 -11.99 4.93 3.88
C THR A 21 -11.22 3.70 3.43
N ALA A 22 -10.18 3.32 4.19
CA ALA A 22 -9.40 2.11 3.95
C ALA A 22 -9.21 1.30 5.24
N TYR A 23 -9.49 0.00 5.18
CA TYR A 23 -9.31 -0.95 6.28
C TYR A 23 -7.98 -1.71 6.17
N ASP A 24 -7.40 -1.79 4.97
CA ASP A 24 -6.12 -2.45 4.69
C ASP A 24 -5.33 -1.76 3.57
N VAL A 25 -4.19 -2.36 3.20
CA VAL A 25 -3.28 -1.81 2.18
C VAL A 25 -3.87 -1.84 0.76
N GLU A 26 -4.69 -2.83 0.44
CA GLU A 26 -5.32 -2.94 -0.89
C GLU A 26 -6.41 -1.87 -1.05
N GLU A 27 -7.19 -1.63 -0.01
CA GLU A 27 -8.16 -0.54 0.01
C GLU A 27 -7.47 0.83 0.07
N LEU A 28 -6.36 0.97 0.81
CA LEU A 28 -5.55 2.19 0.79
C LEU A 28 -5.09 2.51 -0.64
N LYS A 29 -4.62 1.50 -1.38
CA LYS A 29 -4.25 1.65 -2.79
C LYS A 29 -5.44 2.14 -3.63
N ALA A 30 -6.59 1.47 -3.52
CA ALA A 30 -7.77 1.80 -4.32
C ALA A 30 -8.22 3.25 -4.07
N GLU A 31 -8.24 3.67 -2.80
CA GLU A 31 -8.60 5.03 -2.43
C GLU A 31 -7.55 6.06 -2.86
N LEU A 32 -6.24 5.74 -2.75
CA LEU A 32 -5.17 6.59 -3.27
C LEU A 32 -5.29 6.77 -4.79
N GLU A 33 -5.58 5.71 -5.55
CA GLU A 33 -5.74 5.77 -7.01
C GLU A 33 -6.93 6.67 -7.40
N ARG A 34 -8.08 6.48 -6.73
CA ARG A 34 -9.28 7.28 -6.94
C ARG A 34 -9.05 8.76 -6.58
N LEU A 35 -8.47 9.02 -5.41
CA LEU A 35 -8.27 10.39 -4.90
C LEU A 35 -7.12 11.12 -5.59
N ALA A 36 -6.07 10.44 -6.03
CA ALA A 36 -4.99 11.08 -6.79
C ALA A 36 -5.49 11.67 -8.12
N SER A 37 -6.61 11.15 -8.65
CA SER A 37 -7.26 11.69 -9.85
C SER A 37 -8.38 12.71 -9.51
N ALA A 38 -9.15 12.45 -8.45
CA ALA A 38 -10.34 13.24 -8.12
C ALA A 38 -10.06 14.44 -7.19
N ASP A 39 -9.16 14.29 -6.22
CA ASP A 39 -8.77 15.30 -5.22
C ASP A 39 -7.30 15.07 -4.76
N PRO A 40 -6.32 15.40 -5.62
CA PRO A 40 -4.91 15.16 -5.34
C PRO A 40 -4.39 15.96 -4.14
N GLU A 41 -4.98 17.12 -3.85
CA GLU A 41 -4.58 17.97 -2.72
C GLU A 41 -4.93 17.33 -1.37
N ALA A 42 -6.08 16.64 -1.27
CA ALA A 42 -6.40 15.87 -0.07
C ALA A 42 -5.37 14.75 0.18
N VAL A 43 -4.96 14.04 -0.88
CA VAL A 43 -3.91 13.00 -0.77
C VAL A 43 -2.59 13.60 -0.32
N ARG A 44 -2.16 14.69 -0.98
CA ARG A 44 -0.94 15.42 -0.64
C ARG A 44 -0.94 15.89 0.81
N TYR A 45 -2.06 16.41 1.30
CA TYR A 45 -2.21 16.82 2.69
C TYR A 45 -1.96 15.64 3.65
N HIS A 46 -2.60 14.49 3.43
CA HIS A 46 -2.41 13.31 4.28
C HIS A 46 -0.99 12.75 4.23
N LEU A 47 -0.33 12.82 3.07
CA LEU A 47 1.06 12.44 2.88
C LEU A 47 2.02 13.38 3.62
N ALA A 48 1.90 14.69 3.41
CA ALA A 48 2.74 15.71 4.05
C ALA A 48 2.61 15.72 5.58
N GLN A 49 1.41 15.44 6.11
CA GLN A 49 1.20 15.30 7.56
C GLN A 49 1.60 13.92 8.11
N SER A 50 2.13 13.02 7.27
CA SER A 50 2.50 11.65 7.64
C SER A 50 1.33 10.83 8.23
N HIS A 51 0.09 11.19 7.95
CA HIS A 51 -1.09 10.49 8.46
C HIS A 51 -1.14 9.05 7.97
N ILE A 52 -0.86 8.84 6.68
CA ILE A 52 -0.83 7.50 6.07
C ILE A 52 0.30 6.66 6.67
N VAL A 53 1.48 7.25 6.87
CA VAL A 53 2.64 6.58 7.47
C VAL A 53 2.33 6.11 8.90
N GLN A 54 1.74 6.99 9.72
CA GLN A 54 1.34 6.66 11.09
C GLN A 54 0.32 5.52 11.13
N TRP A 55 -0.70 5.57 10.27
CA TRP A 55 -1.70 4.53 10.19
C TRP A 55 -1.11 3.19 9.74
N LEU A 56 -0.23 3.18 8.73
CA LEU A 56 0.47 1.97 8.29
C LEU A 56 1.31 1.35 9.41
N SER A 57 2.06 2.16 10.16
CA SER A 57 2.79 1.67 11.33
C SER A 57 1.85 1.08 12.38
N TYR A 58 0.72 1.72 12.66
CA TYR A 58 -0.30 1.21 13.59
C TYR A 58 -0.89 -0.14 13.12
N ILE A 59 -1.15 -0.30 11.82
CA ILE A 59 -1.64 -1.58 11.28
C ILE A 59 -0.57 -2.66 11.13
N GLY A 60 0.70 -2.35 11.43
CA GLY A 60 1.82 -3.30 11.40
C GLY A 60 2.52 -3.38 10.05
N GLU A 61 2.21 -2.46 9.13
CA GLU A 61 2.79 -2.35 7.80
C GLU A 61 4.06 -1.48 7.82
N GLU A 62 5.02 -1.84 8.69
CA GLU A 62 6.22 -1.02 8.95
C GLU A 62 7.11 -0.82 7.71
N GLU A 63 7.22 -1.83 6.86
CA GLU A 63 8.05 -1.75 5.66
C GLU A 63 7.49 -0.71 4.68
N LEU A 64 6.16 -0.72 4.49
CA LEU A 64 5.48 0.25 3.62
C LEU A 64 5.51 1.65 4.25
N ALA A 65 5.30 1.76 5.56
CA ALA A 65 5.39 3.03 6.29
C ALA A 65 6.77 3.70 6.09
N LYS A 66 7.86 2.93 6.20
CA LYS A 66 9.23 3.43 5.97
C LYS A 66 9.41 3.93 4.54
N LYS A 67 8.87 3.21 3.55
CA LYS A 67 8.96 3.60 2.13
C LYS A 67 8.19 4.89 1.81
N LEU A 68 7.11 5.16 2.53
CA LEU A 68 6.29 6.37 2.35
C LEU A 68 6.72 7.56 3.22
N THR A 69 7.73 7.39 4.08
CA THR A 69 8.20 8.48 4.95
C THR A 69 8.80 9.61 4.12
N GLY A 70 8.25 10.82 4.26
CA GLY A 70 8.71 12.02 3.54
C GLY A 70 8.23 12.11 2.08
N VAL A 71 7.39 11.18 1.62
CA VAL A 71 6.76 11.27 0.30
C VAL A 71 5.59 12.22 0.39
N GLU A 72 5.52 13.21 -0.51
CA GLU A 72 4.42 14.18 -0.59
C GLU A 72 3.66 14.11 -1.92
N ASP A 73 4.25 13.51 -2.96
CA ASP A 73 3.62 13.41 -4.27
C ASP A 73 2.62 12.23 -4.33
N PRO A 74 1.34 12.48 -4.68
CA PRO A 74 0.33 11.41 -4.74
C PRO A 74 0.67 10.28 -5.72
N GLN A 75 1.29 10.59 -6.86
CA GLN A 75 1.61 9.59 -7.89
C GLN A 75 2.80 8.73 -7.46
N GLU A 76 3.81 9.33 -6.83
CA GLU A 76 4.92 8.63 -6.21
C GLU A 76 4.44 7.70 -5.10
N ALA A 77 3.58 8.18 -4.21
CA ALA A 77 2.99 7.36 -3.15
C ALA A 77 2.24 6.15 -3.73
N LEU A 78 1.38 6.36 -4.74
CA LEU A 78 0.66 5.29 -5.41
C LEU A 78 1.60 4.26 -6.05
N LYS A 79 2.69 4.71 -6.68
CA LYS A 79 3.70 3.82 -7.26
C LYS A 79 4.40 2.97 -6.20
N ILE A 80 4.75 3.55 -5.06
CA ILE A 80 5.36 2.85 -3.93
C ILE A 80 4.42 1.78 -3.37
N VAL A 81 3.15 2.12 -3.14
CA VAL A 81 2.13 1.20 -2.64
C VAL A 81 1.91 0.04 -3.62
N ASN A 82 1.76 0.33 -4.91
CA ASN A 82 1.65 -0.70 -5.96
C ASN A 82 2.85 -1.66 -5.95
N THR A 83 4.06 -1.11 -5.95
CA THR A 83 5.30 -1.91 -5.93
C THR A 83 5.39 -2.78 -4.68
N HIS A 84 4.93 -2.29 -3.52
CA HIS A 84 4.91 -3.07 -2.29
C HIS A 84 3.95 -4.26 -2.37
N ILE A 85 2.73 -4.05 -2.87
CA ILE A 85 1.73 -5.11 -3.05
C ILE A 85 2.25 -6.17 -4.04
N GLU A 86 2.81 -5.76 -5.18
CA GLU A 86 3.38 -6.67 -6.18
C GLU A 86 4.49 -7.54 -5.60
N ASN A 87 5.41 -6.94 -4.82
CA ASN A 87 6.49 -7.68 -4.17
C ASN A 87 5.96 -8.68 -3.13
N ARG A 88 4.92 -8.31 -2.37
CA ARG A 88 4.26 -9.21 -1.41
C ARG A 88 3.63 -10.43 -2.11
N GLN A 89 3.04 -10.25 -3.29
CA GLN A 89 2.46 -11.34 -4.07
C GLN A 89 3.55 -12.24 -4.72
N ALA A 90 4.68 -11.66 -5.12
CA ALA A 90 5.80 -12.40 -5.68
C ALA A 90 6.45 -13.35 -4.64
N VAL A 91 6.56 -12.94 -3.37
CA VAL A 91 7.09 -13.80 -2.30
C VAL A 91 6.10 -14.88 -1.85
N ALA A 92 4.80 -14.66 -2.01
CA ALA A 92 3.75 -15.64 -1.72
C ALA A 92 3.63 -16.74 -2.81
N SER A 93 4.21 -16.51 -3.99
CA SER A 93 4.26 -17.48 -5.08
C SER A 93 5.53 -18.35 -4.94
N PRO A 94 5.43 -19.70 -4.87
CA PRO A 94 6.62 -20.53 -4.81
C PRO A 94 7.46 -20.33 -6.08
N PRO A 95 8.80 -20.34 -6.00
CA PRO A 95 9.64 -20.19 -7.17
C PRO A 95 9.29 -21.30 -8.17
N LYS A 96 8.80 -20.92 -9.36
CA LYS A 96 8.64 -21.86 -10.48
C LYS A 96 9.99 -22.55 -10.66
N LYS A 97 10.08 -23.84 -10.29
CA LYS A 97 11.28 -24.67 -10.52
C LYS A 97 11.63 -24.52 -12.00
N ARG A 98 12.67 -23.74 -12.31
CA ARG A 98 13.30 -23.72 -13.62
C ARG A 98 13.73 -25.16 -13.86
N GLY A 99 13.00 -25.84 -14.73
CA GLY A 99 13.24 -27.24 -15.05
C GLY A 99 14.71 -27.40 -15.42
N SER A 100 15.41 -28.22 -14.64
CA SER A 100 16.72 -28.74 -15.04
C SER A 100 16.50 -29.51 -16.33
N LEU A 101 16.77 -28.87 -17.48
CA LEU A 101 16.85 -29.54 -18.75
C LEU A 101 18.16 -30.34 -18.78
N ARG A 102 18.15 -31.48 -18.11
CA ARG A 102 19.14 -32.54 -18.29
C ARG A 102 18.64 -33.48 -19.38
N ARG A 103 19.24 -33.41 -20.57
CA ARG A 103 19.27 -34.46 -21.61
C ARG A 103 20.15 -33.93 -22.76
N LYS A 104 21.06 -34.66 -23.38
CA LYS A 104 21.74 -35.95 -23.19
C LYS A 104 22.97 -35.84 -24.10
N ARG A 105 24.13 -36.38 -23.69
CA ARG A 105 25.28 -36.57 -24.60
C ARG A 105 24.87 -37.52 -25.73
N SER A 106 25.26 -37.22 -26.96
CA SER A 106 25.36 -38.14 -28.10
C SER A 106 26.64 -37.78 -28.84
#